data_AF-A0A257YHV9-F1
#
_entry.id   AF-A0A257YHV9-F1
#
_cell.length_a   1.000
_cell.length_b   1.000
_cell.length_c   1.000
_cell.angle_alpha   90.00
_cell.angle_beta   90.00
_cell.angle_gamma   90.00
#
_symmetry.space_group_name_H-M   'P 1'
#
loop_
_entity.id
_entity.type
_entity.pdbx_description
1 polymer ?
#
loop_
_entity_poly.entity_id
_entity_poly.type
_entity_poly.pdbx_seq_one_letter_code
_entity_poly.pdbx_strand_id
1 'polypeptide(L)'
;MRDGELQQSWSILWSRSKPWLRLQPRTAMIISDDHRFVFVHVPKCAGTSLRHALRAIDSSGGAFRAIGEHPEMGSVHFAHLPLADVARYFPQAFEKVCDYRSMAIVRDPLDRFFSAIFQRLREFGGTGQSAITPEMIEREAAAIIRHLESRPARLDAEHVHFNRQADFIEFDGRQIVRQVFPLERLADAVRWIAQTTGVEIGEERRNRTTEFSISSLRPIQRLLRAPYARLIPAERRTKIREQMARAGFYRDIPKQRFVSPGGVAEQFIRHHYSRDFAIYEHSLERQAHEHA
;
A
#
# COMPACT_ATOMS: atom_id res chain seq x y z
N MET A 1 -13.72 -34.04 -2.70
CA MET A 1 -13.33 -33.83 -4.11
C MET A 1 -11.92 -33.26 -4.09
N ARG A 2 -11.06 -33.71 -5.03
CA ARG A 2 -9.59 -33.57 -4.96
C ARG A 2 -9.12 -32.21 -5.49
N ASP A 3 -7.99 -31.76 -4.94
CA ASP A 3 -7.33 -30.45 -5.07
C ASP A 3 -6.81 -30.05 -6.48
N GLY A 4 -7.58 -30.28 -7.55
CA GLY A 4 -7.12 -30.08 -8.94
C GLY A 4 -7.79 -28.96 -9.74
N GLU A 5 -8.85 -28.31 -9.24
CA GLU A 5 -9.74 -27.50 -10.10
C GLU A 5 -9.76 -25.99 -9.84
N LEU A 6 -8.91 -25.45 -8.96
CA LEU A 6 -8.69 -23.99 -8.89
C LEU A 6 -7.82 -23.45 -10.06
N GLN A 7 -7.41 -24.34 -10.97
CA GLN A 7 -6.53 -24.07 -12.09
C GLN A 7 -7.25 -23.99 -13.45
N GLN A 8 -8.56 -23.73 -13.48
CA GLN A 8 -9.24 -23.41 -14.74
C GLN A 8 -8.96 -21.95 -15.17
N SER A 9 -7.85 -21.81 -15.91
CA SER A 9 -7.70 -20.95 -17.09
C SER A 9 -8.40 -19.58 -17.07
N TRP A 10 -7.86 -18.62 -16.33
CA TRP A 10 -7.98 -17.21 -16.71
C TRP A 10 -6.81 -16.87 -17.63
N SER A 11 -7.09 -16.73 -18.92
CA SER A 11 -6.11 -16.29 -19.90
C SER A 11 -5.62 -14.90 -19.53
N ILE A 12 -4.39 -14.82 -19.01
CA ILE A 12 -3.65 -13.56 -18.85
C ILE A 12 -3.31 -13.06 -20.26
N LEU A 13 -4.28 -12.41 -20.91
CA LEU A 13 -4.09 -11.73 -22.18
C LEU A 13 -3.25 -10.48 -21.94
N TRP A 14 -1.94 -10.61 -22.13
CA TRP A 14 -1.00 -9.50 -22.18
C TRP A 14 -1.33 -8.63 -23.41
N SER A 15 -2.19 -7.63 -23.23
CA SER A 15 -2.38 -6.58 -24.23
C SER A 15 -1.10 -5.75 -24.36
N ARG A 16 -0.49 -5.77 -25.56
CA ARG A 16 0.75 -5.06 -25.92
C ARG A 16 0.59 -3.53 -26.05
N SER A 17 -0.60 -2.97 -25.84
CA SER A 17 -0.89 -1.56 -26.19
C SER A 17 -0.93 -0.57 -25.02
N LYS A 18 -0.65 -0.97 -23.78
CA LYS A 18 -0.67 -0.08 -22.61
C LYS A 18 0.72 0.00 -21.94
N PRO A 19 1.50 1.08 -22.13
CA PRO A 19 2.86 1.23 -21.58
C PRO A 19 2.96 1.09 -20.05
N TRP A 20 1.87 1.34 -19.32
CA TRP A 20 1.78 1.21 -17.86
C TRP A 20 1.58 -0.22 -17.36
N LEU A 21 1.40 -1.23 -18.24
CA LEU A 21 1.43 -2.65 -17.83
C LEU A 21 2.83 -3.14 -17.40
N ARG A 22 3.87 -2.29 -17.46
CA ARG A 22 5.20 -2.56 -16.84
C ARG A 22 5.26 -2.26 -15.33
N LEU A 23 4.11 -2.04 -14.69
CA LEU A 23 4.05 -1.83 -13.24
C LEU A 23 4.37 -3.14 -12.51
N GLN A 24 5.47 -3.11 -11.76
CA GLN A 24 6.00 -4.23 -11.00
C GLN A 24 4.91 -4.90 -10.15
N PRO A 25 4.89 -6.25 -10.03
CA PRO A 25 3.90 -6.96 -9.21
C PRO A 25 4.14 -6.60 -7.75
N ARG A 26 3.40 -5.62 -7.24
CA ARG A 26 3.62 -5.01 -5.93
C ARG A 26 2.45 -5.37 -5.04
N THR A 27 2.80 -6.20 -4.06
CA THR A 27 2.01 -6.68 -2.93
C THR A 27 0.85 -7.61 -3.28
N ALA A 28 0.42 -8.44 -2.32
CA ALA A 28 -0.56 -9.51 -2.49
C ALA A 28 -0.99 -10.03 -1.12
N MET A 29 -2.24 -10.50 -1.02
CA MET A 29 -2.63 -11.42 0.05
C MET A 29 -1.85 -12.73 -0.10
N ILE A 30 -1.39 -13.31 1.01
CA ILE A 30 -0.70 -14.62 1.06
C ILE A 30 -1.57 -15.58 1.85
N ILE A 31 -1.77 -16.78 1.32
CA ILE A 31 -2.47 -17.87 2.00
C ILE A 31 -1.53 -19.05 2.06
N SER A 32 -1.28 -19.56 3.25
CA SER A 32 -0.45 -20.73 3.48
C SER A 32 -1.25 -21.82 4.18
N ASP A 33 -1.57 -22.87 3.43
CA ASP A 33 -2.35 -23.99 3.93
C ASP A 33 -1.51 -24.83 4.92
N ASP A 34 -0.23 -25.06 4.60
CA ASP A 34 0.72 -25.81 5.44
C ASP A 34 0.86 -25.22 6.85
N HIS A 35 0.87 -23.88 6.95
CA HIS A 35 1.00 -23.18 8.23
C HIS A 35 -0.33 -22.74 8.84
N ARG A 36 -1.45 -22.98 8.14
CA ARG A 36 -2.78 -22.39 8.43
C ARG A 36 -2.66 -20.90 8.76
N PHE A 37 -2.07 -20.16 7.82
CA PHE A 37 -1.67 -18.77 7.98
C PHE A 37 -2.16 -17.90 6.82
N VAL A 38 -2.60 -16.67 7.11
CA VAL A 38 -2.99 -15.68 6.08
C VAL A 38 -2.37 -14.31 6.39
N PHE A 39 -1.73 -13.71 5.40
CA PHE A 39 -1.34 -12.30 5.41
C PHE A 39 -2.28 -11.51 4.51
N VAL A 40 -3.16 -10.70 5.10
CA VAL A 40 -4.06 -9.80 4.36
C VAL A 40 -3.33 -8.49 4.07
N HIS A 41 -3.14 -8.19 2.78
CA HIS A 41 -2.40 -7.02 2.38
C HIS A 41 -3.28 -5.76 2.33
N VAL A 42 -3.03 -4.84 3.27
CA VAL A 42 -3.60 -3.49 3.23
C VAL A 42 -2.70 -2.57 2.37
N PRO A 43 -3.24 -1.90 1.34
CA PRO A 43 -2.48 -0.99 0.50
C PRO A 43 -1.70 0.05 1.32
N LYS A 44 -0.47 0.32 0.89
CA LYS A 44 0.44 1.35 1.45
C LYS A 44 0.88 1.15 2.92
N CYS A 45 0.62 -0.01 3.51
CA CYS A 45 1.07 -0.38 4.86
C CYS A 45 2.35 -1.25 4.85
N ALA A 46 3.33 -0.87 4.02
CA ALA A 46 4.65 -1.50 3.88
C ALA A 46 4.70 -3.04 3.65
N GLY A 47 3.65 -3.63 3.07
CA GLY A 47 3.57 -5.08 2.83
C GLY A 47 4.57 -5.67 1.83
N THR A 48 5.38 -4.86 1.12
CA THR A 48 6.30 -5.36 0.09
C THR A 48 7.40 -6.25 0.67
N SER A 49 8.04 -5.83 1.77
CA SER A 49 9.14 -6.58 2.38
C SER A 49 8.64 -7.90 2.98
N LEU A 50 7.53 -7.85 3.74
CA LEU A 50 6.91 -9.05 4.32
C LEU A 50 6.49 -10.04 3.23
N ARG A 51 5.82 -9.58 2.17
CA ARG A 51 5.44 -10.45 1.06
C ARG A 51 6.62 -11.18 0.45
N HIS A 52 7.74 -10.49 0.21
CA HIS A 52 8.88 -11.13 -0.44
C HIS A 52 9.39 -12.31 0.38
N ALA A 53 9.42 -12.18 1.71
CA ALA A 53 9.79 -13.27 2.60
C ALA A 53 8.72 -14.38 2.66
N LEU A 54 7.44 -14.01 2.70
CA LEU A 54 6.32 -14.95 2.78
C LEU A 54 6.00 -15.67 1.46
N ARG A 55 6.60 -15.25 0.34
CA ARG A 55 6.32 -15.82 -0.99
C ARG A 55 6.55 -17.33 -1.06
N ALA A 56 7.54 -17.83 -0.32
CA ALA A 56 7.93 -19.25 -0.36
C ALA A 56 6.85 -20.17 0.22
N ILE A 57 5.96 -19.64 1.08
CA ILE A 57 4.92 -20.40 1.77
C ILE A 57 3.51 -20.15 1.21
N ASP A 58 3.40 -19.45 0.08
CA ASP A 58 2.12 -19.07 -0.53
C ASP A 58 1.50 -20.23 -1.34
N SER A 59 0.54 -20.93 -0.73
CA SER A 59 -0.25 -22.01 -1.33
C SER A 59 -1.20 -21.52 -2.42
N SER A 60 -1.48 -20.22 -2.51
CA SER A 60 -2.40 -19.65 -3.49
C SER A 60 -1.82 -19.60 -4.93
N GLY A 61 -0.59 -20.03 -5.14
CA GLY A 61 0.11 -19.93 -6.42
C GLY A 61 0.32 -18.48 -6.89
N GLY A 62 0.10 -17.50 -6.02
CA GLY A 62 0.14 -16.09 -6.37
C GLY A 62 -1.10 -15.52 -7.06
N ALA A 63 -2.26 -16.19 -6.94
CA ALA A 63 -3.55 -15.72 -7.46
C ALA A 63 -3.86 -14.24 -7.13
N PHE A 64 -3.37 -13.72 -6.00
CA PHE A 64 -3.65 -12.37 -5.53
C PHE A 64 -2.54 -11.34 -5.84
N ARG A 65 -1.70 -11.55 -6.86
CA ARG A 65 -0.46 -10.75 -7.07
C ARG A 65 -0.51 -9.64 -8.12
N ALA A 66 -1.54 -9.58 -8.97
CA ALA A 66 -1.47 -8.79 -10.19
C ALA A 66 -2.73 -7.98 -10.47
N ILE A 67 -2.60 -7.05 -11.43
CA ILE A 67 -3.75 -6.53 -12.17
C ILE A 67 -4.14 -7.57 -13.21
N GLY A 68 -5.43 -7.86 -13.32
CA GLY A 68 -5.96 -8.74 -14.36
C GLY A 68 -7.45 -8.54 -14.54
N GLU A 69 -8.04 -9.33 -15.44
CA GLU A 69 -9.47 -9.30 -15.70
C GLU A 69 -10.18 -10.38 -14.88
N HIS A 70 -11.33 -10.03 -14.30
CA HIS A 70 -12.25 -10.94 -13.65
C HIS A 70 -13.61 -10.88 -14.37
N PRO A 71 -14.31 -12.01 -14.62
CA PRO A 71 -15.55 -12.03 -15.39
C PRO A 71 -16.61 -11.04 -14.90
N GLU A 72 -16.77 -10.93 -13.59
CA GLU A 72 -17.80 -10.08 -12.97
C GLU A 72 -17.29 -8.72 -12.51
N MET A 73 -15.99 -8.59 -12.25
CA MET A 73 -15.42 -7.36 -11.68
C MET A 73 -14.70 -6.51 -12.74
N GLY A 74 -14.51 -7.03 -13.96
CA GLY A 74 -13.71 -6.40 -15.01
C GLY A 74 -12.23 -6.32 -14.61
N SER A 75 -11.58 -5.20 -14.93
CA SER A 75 -10.17 -4.98 -14.65
C SER A 75 -9.95 -4.68 -13.16
N VAL A 76 -9.22 -5.56 -12.48
CA VAL A 76 -9.06 -5.55 -11.03
C VAL A 76 -7.60 -5.66 -10.62
N HIS A 77 -7.23 -4.92 -9.58
CA HIS A 77 -5.97 -5.11 -8.88
C HIS A 77 -6.13 -6.16 -7.76
N PHE A 78 -5.92 -7.45 -8.06
CA PHE A 78 -6.18 -8.57 -7.14
C PHE A 78 -5.40 -8.52 -5.82
N ALA A 79 -4.30 -7.76 -5.77
CA ALA A 79 -3.56 -7.52 -4.53
C ALA A 79 -4.27 -6.65 -3.49
N HIS A 80 -5.30 -5.92 -3.90
CA HIS A 80 -5.93 -4.87 -3.11
C HIS A 80 -7.44 -5.09 -2.99
N LEU A 81 -7.85 -6.36 -2.88
CA LEU A 81 -9.23 -6.77 -2.68
C LEU A 81 -9.68 -6.55 -1.23
N PRO A 82 -10.70 -5.72 -0.97
CA PRO A 82 -11.42 -5.69 0.29
C PRO A 82 -12.00 -7.06 0.65
N LEU A 83 -12.21 -7.34 1.94
CA LEU A 83 -12.79 -8.60 2.40
C LEU A 83 -14.18 -8.86 1.82
N ALA A 84 -14.96 -7.82 1.55
CA ALA A 84 -16.26 -7.97 0.88
C ALA A 84 -16.13 -8.54 -0.53
N ASP A 85 -15.13 -8.12 -1.29
CA ASP A 85 -14.84 -8.69 -2.61
C ASP A 85 -14.27 -10.11 -2.48
N VAL A 86 -13.43 -10.37 -1.48
CA VAL A 86 -12.90 -11.72 -1.22
C VAL A 86 -14.04 -12.68 -0.87
N ALA A 87 -14.96 -12.29 0.02
CA ALA A 87 -16.11 -13.09 0.41
C ALA A 87 -17.02 -13.43 -0.78
N ARG A 88 -17.29 -12.43 -1.62
CA ARG A 88 -18.21 -12.58 -2.76
C ARG A 88 -17.62 -13.41 -3.89
N TYR A 89 -16.38 -13.13 -4.29
CA TYR A 89 -15.78 -13.67 -5.52
C TYR A 89 -14.75 -14.77 -5.27
N PHE A 90 -14.24 -14.90 -4.04
CA PHE A 90 -13.25 -15.91 -3.64
C PHE A 90 -13.65 -16.57 -2.31
N PRO A 91 -14.85 -17.16 -2.20
CA PRO A 91 -15.40 -17.63 -0.92
C PRO A 91 -14.48 -18.63 -0.20
N GLN A 92 -13.81 -19.52 -0.93
CA GLN A 92 -12.83 -20.46 -0.34
C GLN A 92 -11.62 -19.75 0.27
N ALA A 93 -11.16 -18.65 -0.35
CA ALA A 93 -10.09 -17.84 0.22
C ALA A 93 -10.58 -17.08 1.46
N PHE A 94 -11.83 -16.59 1.43
CA PHE A 94 -12.45 -15.92 2.56
C PHE A 94 -12.63 -16.85 3.77
N GLU A 95 -13.07 -18.09 3.55
CA GLU A 95 -13.14 -19.13 4.59
C GLU A 95 -11.78 -19.32 5.25
N LYS A 96 -10.69 -19.41 4.46
CA LYS A 96 -9.34 -19.49 5.00
C LYS A 96 -8.96 -18.24 5.81
N VAL A 97 -9.33 -17.03 5.37
CA VAL A 97 -9.08 -15.79 6.14
C VAL A 97 -9.78 -15.85 7.52
N CYS A 98 -10.99 -16.42 7.57
CA CYS A 98 -11.75 -16.59 8.81
C CYS A 98 -11.16 -17.68 9.73
N ASP A 99 -10.75 -18.81 9.15
CA ASP A 99 -10.37 -20.02 9.88
C ASP A 99 -8.90 -20.07 10.28
N TYR A 100 -8.02 -19.47 9.49
CA TYR A 100 -6.58 -19.52 9.70
C TYR A 100 -6.13 -18.41 10.65
N ARG A 101 -4.87 -18.51 11.10
CA ARG A 101 -4.22 -17.40 11.80
C ARG A 101 -3.99 -16.29 10.76
N SER A 102 -4.81 -15.25 10.80
CA SER A 102 -4.75 -14.13 9.88
C SER A 102 -4.11 -12.90 10.51
N MET A 103 -3.32 -12.17 9.72
CA MET A 103 -2.77 -10.89 10.13
C MET A 103 -2.88 -9.81 9.05
N ALA A 104 -2.83 -8.55 9.47
CA ALA A 104 -2.65 -7.40 8.59
C ALA A 104 -1.68 -6.38 9.22
N ILE A 105 -1.03 -5.58 8.37
CA ILE A 105 -0.33 -4.37 8.81
C ILE A 105 -1.21 -3.16 8.51
N VAL A 106 -1.40 -2.30 9.49
CA VAL A 106 -2.06 -1.00 9.37
C VAL A 106 -1.07 0.14 9.54
N ARG A 107 -1.49 1.34 9.20
CA ARG A 107 -0.70 2.55 9.32
C ARG A 107 -1.60 3.71 9.73
N ASP A 108 -1.04 4.75 10.33
CA ASP A 108 -1.73 6.02 10.53
C ASP A 108 -2.47 6.44 9.23
N PRO A 109 -3.80 6.67 9.29
CA PRO A 109 -4.60 6.92 8.08
C PRO A 109 -4.17 8.15 7.28
N LEU A 110 -3.73 9.24 7.92
CA LEU A 110 -3.22 10.42 7.21
C LEU A 110 -1.96 10.04 6.43
N ASP A 111 -1.02 9.42 7.13
CA ASP A 111 0.27 8.99 6.60
C ASP A 111 0.12 7.99 5.44
N ARG A 112 -0.88 7.11 5.54
CA ARG A 112 -1.27 6.17 4.48
C ARG A 112 -1.87 6.88 3.27
N PHE A 113 -2.80 7.81 3.49
CA PHE A 113 -3.45 8.57 2.42
C PHE A 113 -2.43 9.36 1.59
N PHE A 114 -1.48 10.03 2.24
CA PHE A 114 -0.38 10.69 1.54
C PHE A 114 0.49 9.70 0.76
N SER A 115 0.81 8.55 1.34
CA SER A 115 1.57 7.53 0.63
C SER A 115 0.84 7.04 -0.63
N ALA A 116 -0.49 6.99 -0.61
CA ALA A 116 -1.31 6.68 -1.78
C ALA A 116 -1.29 7.80 -2.83
N ILE A 117 -1.35 9.08 -2.44
CA ILE A 117 -1.18 10.21 -3.38
C ILE A 117 0.17 10.13 -4.11
N PHE A 118 1.26 9.96 -3.37
CA PHE A 118 2.60 9.82 -3.96
C PHE A 118 2.70 8.60 -4.89
N GLN A 119 1.99 7.53 -4.58
CA GLN A 119 1.93 6.36 -5.44
C GLN A 119 1.22 6.68 -6.75
N ARG A 120 0.03 7.27 -6.65
CA ARG A 120 -0.81 7.60 -7.80
C ARG A 120 -0.16 8.62 -8.74
N LEU A 121 0.42 9.70 -8.21
CA LEU A 121 1.14 10.70 -8.99
C LEU A 121 2.30 10.09 -9.81
N ARG A 122 2.96 9.07 -9.25
CA ARG A 122 4.04 8.36 -9.95
C ARG A 122 3.53 7.37 -10.99
N GLU A 123 2.56 6.55 -10.62
CA GLU A 123 2.13 5.41 -11.44
C GLU A 123 1.18 5.84 -12.56
N PHE A 124 0.29 6.79 -12.29
CA PHE A 124 -0.73 7.24 -13.23
C PHE A 124 -0.49 8.66 -13.72
N GLY A 125 0.10 9.52 -12.87
CA GLY A 125 0.48 10.89 -13.27
C GLY A 125 1.80 10.99 -14.02
N GLY A 126 2.54 9.88 -14.21
CA GLY A 126 3.85 9.86 -14.87
C GLY A 126 4.91 10.76 -14.23
N THR A 127 4.68 11.21 -12.99
CA THR A 127 5.50 12.23 -12.34
C THR A 127 6.63 11.54 -11.59
N GLY A 128 7.89 11.80 -11.94
CA GLY A 128 9.04 11.31 -11.16
C GLY A 128 8.98 11.82 -9.71
N GLN A 129 9.48 11.04 -8.74
CA GLN A 129 9.40 11.41 -7.31
C GLN A 129 9.90 12.84 -7.03
N SER A 130 11.04 13.25 -7.62
CA SER A 130 11.60 14.61 -7.49
C SER A 130 10.82 15.70 -8.20
N ALA A 131 9.82 15.36 -9.00
CA ALA A 131 8.97 16.30 -9.72
C ALA A 131 7.72 16.68 -8.91
N ILE A 132 7.40 15.93 -7.85
CA ILE A 132 6.21 16.15 -7.02
C ILE A 132 6.41 17.42 -6.18
N THR A 133 5.45 18.35 -6.25
CA THR A 133 5.45 19.59 -5.45
C THR A 133 4.29 19.59 -4.45
N PRO A 134 4.33 20.41 -3.38
CA PRO A 134 3.20 20.55 -2.45
C PRO A 134 1.88 20.88 -3.15
N GLU A 135 1.90 21.79 -4.12
CA GLU A 135 0.71 22.23 -4.84
C GLU A 135 0.11 21.10 -5.69
N MET A 136 0.95 20.21 -6.22
CA MET A 136 0.48 18.99 -6.91
C MET A 136 -0.20 18.03 -5.94
N ILE A 137 0.34 17.86 -4.74
CA ILE A 137 -0.23 17.00 -3.70
C ILE A 137 -1.59 17.54 -3.26
N GLU A 138 -1.71 18.85 -3.02
CA GLU A 138 -2.97 19.49 -2.64
C GLU A 138 -4.04 19.34 -3.72
N ARG A 139 -3.67 19.58 -4.98
CA ARG A 139 -4.60 19.41 -6.12
C ARG A 139 -5.04 17.96 -6.28
N GLU A 140 -4.11 17.02 -6.15
CA GLU A 140 -4.41 15.59 -6.22
C GLU A 140 -5.30 15.16 -5.04
N ALA A 141 -4.99 15.59 -3.82
CA ALA A 141 -5.81 15.33 -2.64
C ALA A 141 -7.24 15.82 -2.85
N ALA A 142 -7.43 17.05 -3.34
CA ALA A 142 -8.77 17.58 -3.63
C ALA A 142 -9.51 16.77 -4.71
N ALA A 143 -8.82 16.28 -5.73
CA ALA A 143 -9.42 15.44 -6.76
C ALA A 143 -9.85 14.07 -6.20
N ILE A 144 -9.00 13.44 -5.40
CA ILE A 144 -9.30 12.17 -4.73
C ILE A 144 -10.45 12.31 -3.76
N ILE A 145 -10.47 13.37 -2.95
CA ILE A 145 -11.57 13.64 -2.01
C ILE A 145 -12.89 13.71 -2.76
N ARG A 146 -12.97 14.53 -3.83
CA ARG A 146 -14.19 14.59 -4.66
C ARG A 146 -14.61 13.24 -5.23
N HIS A 147 -13.64 12.44 -5.66
CA HIS A 147 -13.92 11.09 -6.15
C HIS A 147 -14.49 10.19 -5.04
N LEU A 148 -13.90 10.18 -3.85
CA LEU A 148 -14.38 9.40 -2.70
C LEU A 148 -15.74 9.88 -2.19
N GLU A 149 -15.99 11.19 -2.23
CA GLU A 149 -17.29 11.79 -1.87
C GLU A 149 -18.42 11.40 -2.82
N SER A 150 -18.10 11.06 -4.07
CA SER A 150 -19.09 10.50 -5.01
C SER A 150 -19.57 9.09 -4.62
N ARG A 151 -18.99 8.50 -3.57
CA ARG A 151 -19.33 7.18 -3.00
C ARG A 151 -19.41 6.08 -4.07
N PRO A 152 -18.34 5.88 -4.87
CA PRO A 152 -18.32 4.79 -5.81
C PRO A 152 -18.51 3.46 -5.05
N ALA A 153 -19.33 2.56 -5.60
CA ALA A 153 -19.53 1.24 -5.00
C ALA A 153 -18.22 0.45 -4.87
N ARG A 154 -17.26 0.73 -5.77
CA ARG A 154 -15.93 0.15 -5.80
C ARG A 154 -14.93 1.13 -6.41
N LEU A 155 -13.72 1.19 -5.85
CA LEU A 155 -12.63 1.95 -6.44
C LEU A 155 -11.98 1.18 -7.59
N ASP A 156 -11.72 1.90 -8.68
CA ASP A 156 -10.96 1.37 -9.82
C ASP A 156 -9.48 1.12 -9.47
N ALA A 157 -8.73 0.52 -10.40
CA ALA A 157 -7.30 0.24 -10.20
C ALA A 157 -6.45 1.50 -9.91
N GLU A 158 -6.94 2.66 -10.32
CA GLU A 158 -6.31 3.97 -10.19
C GLU A 158 -6.51 4.58 -8.79
N HIS A 159 -7.60 4.21 -8.12
CA HIS A 159 -8.01 4.72 -6.81
C HIS A 159 -7.95 3.65 -5.70
N VAL A 160 -7.68 2.39 -6.02
CA VAL A 160 -7.72 1.25 -5.08
C VAL A 160 -6.84 1.42 -3.83
N HIS A 161 -5.76 2.21 -3.90
CA HIS A 161 -4.91 2.51 -2.74
C HIS A 161 -5.58 3.40 -1.69
N PHE A 162 -6.73 3.99 -2.01
CA PHE A 162 -7.53 4.81 -1.11
C PHE A 162 -8.69 4.05 -0.44
N ASN A 163 -8.86 2.74 -0.72
CA ASN A 163 -9.78 1.88 0.04
C ASN A 163 -9.44 1.94 1.53
N ARG A 164 -10.46 1.93 2.41
CA ARG A 164 -10.26 2.04 3.87
C ARG A 164 -9.53 0.79 4.39
N GLN A 165 -8.69 0.94 5.41
CA GLN A 165 -8.01 -0.19 6.05
C GLN A 165 -9.03 -1.13 6.68
N ALA A 166 -10.10 -0.58 7.25
CA ALA A 166 -11.22 -1.34 7.79
C ALA A 166 -11.81 -2.32 6.78
N ASP A 167 -11.88 -1.96 5.49
CA ASP A 167 -12.45 -2.83 4.44
C ASP A 167 -11.60 -4.10 4.18
N PHE A 168 -10.35 -4.15 4.67
CA PHE A 168 -9.46 -5.32 4.60
C PHE A 168 -9.40 -6.11 5.91
N ILE A 169 -9.96 -5.58 6.99
CA ILE A 169 -9.82 -6.12 8.34
C ILE A 169 -11.16 -6.63 8.86
N GLU A 170 -12.23 -5.93 8.48
CA GLU A 170 -13.58 -6.13 8.94
C GLU A 170 -14.50 -6.58 7.82
N PHE A 171 -15.49 -7.39 8.18
CA PHE A 171 -16.57 -7.82 7.31
C PHE A 171 -17.85 -7.89 8.15
N ASP A 172 -18.97 -7.40 7.62
CA ASP A 172 -20.26 -7.31 8.34
C ASP A 172 -20.16 -6.72 9.75
N GLY A 173 -19.36 -5.65 9.90
CA GLY A 173 -19.18 -4.93 11.16
C GLY A 173 -18.36 -5.67 12.22
N ARG A 174 -17.71 -6.78 11.86
CA ARG A 174 -16.85 -7.57 12.75
C ARG A 174 -15.43 -7.63 12.21
N GLN A 175 -14.45 -7.57 13.11
CA GLN A 175 -13.06 -7.83 12.77
C GLN A 175 -12.87 -9.32 12.43
N ILE A 176 -12.50 -9.61 11.19
CA ILE A 176 -12.19 -10.97 10.71
C ILE A 176 -10.69 -11.26 10.82
N VAL A 177 -9.84 -10.28 10.50
CA VAL A 177 -8.39 -10.44 10.61
C VAL A 177 -7.99 -10.50 12.08
N ARG A 178 -7.41 -11.62 12.51
CA ARG A 178 -7.18 -11.91 13.93
C ARG A 178 -6.13 -11.01 14.57
N GLN A 179 -5.03 -10.76 13.86
CA GLN A 179 -3.91 -9.95 14.35
C GLN A 179 -3.68 -8.72 13.48
N VAL A 180 -3.66 -7.55 14.09
CA VAL A 180 -3.48 -6.28 13.38
C VAL A 180 -2.31 -5.55 14.02
N PHE A 181 -1.26 -5.34 13.23
CA PHE A 181 -0.04 -4.68 13.70
C PHE A 181 0.08 -3.29 13.07
N PRO A 182 0.38 -2.25 13.84
CA PRO A 182 0.74 -0.97 13.27
C PRO A 182 2.13 -1.06 12.62
N LEU A 183 2.35 -0.30 11.56
CA LEU A 183 3.60 -0.26 10.81
C LEU A 183 4.83 0.04 11.69
N GLU A 184 4.63 0.84 12.71
CA GLU A 184 5.59 1.25 13.74
C GLU A 184 6.11 0.03 14.52
N ARG A 185 5.30 -1.03 14.61
CA ARG A 185 5.58 -2.28 15.31
C ARG A 185 5.83 -3.45 14.33
N LEU A 186 6.41 -3.16 13.17
CA LEU A 186 6.74 -4.20 12.18
C LEU A 186 7.63 -5.32 12.75
N ALA A 187 8.49 -5.01 13.73
CA ALA A 187 9.31 -6.02 14.39
C ALA A 187 8.45 -7.06 15.13
N ASP A 188 7.35 -6.63 15.75
CA ASP A 188 6.44 -7.48 16.50
C ASP A 188 5.68 -8.38 15.54
N ALA A 189 5.26 -7.83 14.40
CA ALA A 189 4.67 -8.59 13.30
C ALA A 189 5.62 -9.67 12.75
N VAL A 190 6.91 -9.33 12.56
CA VAL A 190 7.93 -10.30 12.12
C VAL A 190 8.13 -11.42 13.14
N ARG A 191 8.19 -11.11 14.44
CA ARG A 191 8.30 -12.13 15.48
C ARG A 191 7.07 -13.04 15.49
N TRP A 192 5.87 -12.47 15.38
CA TRP A 192 4.64 -13.24 15.33
C TRP A 192 4.57 -14.15 14.09
N ILE A 193 5.03 -13.66 12.92
CA ILE A 193 5.17 -14.49 11.72
C ILE A 193 6.11 -15.66 11.99
N ALA A 194 7.31 -15.41 12.51
CA ALA A 194 8.29 -16.46 12.78
C ALA A 194 7.74 -17.52 13.76
N GLN A 195 7.04 -17.11 14.81
CA GLN A 195 6.37 -18.03 15.75
C GLN A 195 5.24 -18.83 15.09
N THR A 196 4.55 -18.23 14.12
CA THR A 196 3.37 -18.81 13.47
C THR A 196 3.77 -19.79 12.36
N THR A 197 4.78 -19.45 11.56
CA THR A 197 5.13 -20.14 10.32
C THR A 197 6.54 -20.72 10.31
N GLY A 198 7.41 -20.34 11.26
CA GLY A 198 8.84 -20.65 11.21
C GLY A 198 9.62 -19.83 10.17
N VAL A 199 8.97 -18.91 9.43
CA VAL A 199 9.64 -18.07 8.44
C VAL A 199 10.33 -16.89 9.13
N GLU A 200 11.66 -16.86 9.05
CA GLU A 200 12.45 -15.72 9.52
C GLU A 200 12.52 -14.62 8.45
N ILE A 201 12.26 -13.38 8.87
CA ILE A 201 12.32 -12.20 8.00
C ILE A 201 13.46 -11.30 8.48
N GLY A 202 14.53 -11.21 7.68
CA GLY A 202 15.68 -10.37 8.01
C GLY A 202 15.31 -8.88 8.15
N GLU A 203 15.94 -8.19 9.11
CA GLU A 203 15.63 -6.80 9.48
C GLU A 203 15.96 -5.75 8.39
N GLU A 204 16.71 -6.11 7.33
CA GLU A 204 17.41 -5.16 6.46
C GLU A 204 16.55 -4.25 5.56
N ARG A 205 15.21 -4.37 5.53
CA ARG A 205 14.38 -3.64 4.55
C ARG A 205 13.24 -2.83 5.16
N ARG A 206 13.57 -1.88 6.04
CA ARG A 206 12.69 -0.74 6.39
C ARG A 206 12.64 0.25 5.22
N ASN A 207 11.50 0.31 4.53
CA ASN A 207 11.24 1.23 3.41
C ASN A 207 11.34 2.70 3.84
N ARG A 208 12.49 3.35 3.61
CA ARG A 208 12.66 4.81 3.71
C ARG A 208 12.35 5.45 2.35
N THR A 209 11.40 6.38 2.30
CA THR A 209 11.11 7.21 1.10
C THR A 209 11.87 8.53 1.25
N THR A 210 12.86 8.82 0.39
CA THR A 210 13.77 9.98 0.53
C THR A 210 13.55 11.04 -0.57
N GLU A 211 13.38 12.31 -0.19
CA GLU A 211 13.34 13.51 -1.06
C GLU A 211 14.19 14.69 -0.50
N PHE A 212 14.65 15.60 -1.37
CA PHE A 212 15.78 16.53 -1.17
C PHE A 212 15.45 17.68 -0.17
N SER A 213 16.35 17.90 0.80
CA SER A 213 16.26 18.85 1.91
C SER A 213 17.44 19.82 1.90
N ILE A 214 17.35 20.89 1.10
CA ILE A 214 18.09 22.13 1.37
C ILE A 214 17.08 23.28 1.24
N SER A 215 16.66 23.86 2.38
CA SER A 215 15.66 24.94 2.41
C SER A 215 16.19 26.28 1.89
N SER A 216 17.50 26.50 1.92
CA SER A 216 18.14 27.77 1.52
C SER A 216 18.33 27.96 0.02
N LEU A 217 18.09 26.93 -0.82
CA LEU A 217 18.27 27.00 -2.28
C LEU A 217 16.94 26.90 -3.07
N ARG A 218 15.78 26.91 -2.40
CA ARG A 218 14.46 26.77 -3.05
C ARG A 218 14.17 27.77 -4.18
N PRO A 219 14.53 29.07 -4.09
CA PRO A 219 14.29 30.03 -5.17
C PRO A 219 15.12 29.69 -6.41
N ILE A 220 16.40 29.36 -6.20
CA ILE A 220 17.35 28.99 -7.26
C ILE A 220 16.95 27.66 -7.89
N GLN A 221 16.46 26.71 -7.10
CA GLN A 221 16.04 25.41 -7.59
C GLN A 221 14.78 25.48 -8.47
N ARG A 222 13.81 26.35 -8.16
CA ARG A 222 12.64 26.59 -9.02
C ARG A 222 13.04 27.21 -10.36
N LEU A 223 14.00 28.14 -10.33
CA LEU A 223 14.53 28.82 -11.52
C LEU A 223 15.33 27.86 -12.41
N LEU A 224 16.12 26.96 -11.80
CA LEU A 224 17.00 26.04 -12.53
C LEU A 224 16.33 24.71 -12.90
N ARG A 225 15.12 24.40 -12.41
CA ARG A 225 14.47 23.09 -12.60
C ARG A 225 14.20 22.76 -14.07
N ALA A 226 13.67 23.73 -14.81
CA ALA A 226 13.34 23.58 -16.23
C ALA A 226 14.60 23.41 -17.11
N PRO A 227 15.64 24.26 -16.99
CA PRO A 227 16.88 24.04 -17.76
C PRO A 227 17.63 22.78 -17.33
N TYR A 228 17.67 22.46 -16.02
CA TYR A 228 18.31 21.24 -15.51
C TYR A 228 17.66 19.96 -16.03
N ALA A 229 16.32 19.92 -16.09
CA ALA A 229 15.57 18.77 -16.61
C ALA A 229 15.73 18.58 -18.13
N ARG A 230 16.01 19.66 -18.88
CA ARG A 230 16.30 19.61 -20.33
C ARG A 230 17.74 19.22 -20.64
N LEU A 231 18.70 19.65 -19.80
CA LEU A 231 20.13 19.47 -20.06
C LEU A 231 20.71 18.15 -19.52
N ILE A 232 20.11 17.57 -18.46
CA ILE A 232 20.67 16.37 -17.84
C ILE A 232 19.84 15.12 -18.19
N PRO A 233 20.44 14.10 -18.84
CA PRO A 233 19.81 12.82 -19.09
C PRO A 233 19.28 12.16 -17.79
N ALA A 234 18.18 11.43 -17.89
CA ALA A 234 17.51 10.84 -16.73
C ALA A 234 18.45 9.95 -15.88
N GLU A 235 19.35 9.21 -16.52
CA GLU A 235 20.31 8.31 -15.87
C GLU A 235 21.33 9.06 -15.00
N ARG A 236 21.80 10.23 -15.45
CA ARG A 236 22.71 11.09 -14.69
C ARG A 236 22.00 11.77 -13.52
N ARG A 237 20.71 12.13 -13.69
CA ARG A 237 19.89 12.67 -12.60
C ARG A 237 19.78 11.67 -11.45
N THR A 238 19.59 10.38 -11.74
CA THR A 238 19.51 9.33 -10.72
C THR A 238 20.82 9.18 -9.95
N LYS A 239 21.98 9.16 -10.62
CA LYS A 239 23.30 9.08 -9.96
C LYS A 239 23.58 10.30 -9.07
N ILE A 240 23.28 11.50 -9.55
CA ILE A 240 23.41 12.75 -8.76
C ILE A 240 22.52 12.68 -7.52
N ARG A 241 21.29 12.16 -7.67
CA ARG A 241 20.33 11.98 -6.59
C ARG A 241 20.86 11.03 -5.50
N GLU A 242 21.42 9.89 -5.90
CA GLU A 242 22.01 8.89 -4.99
C GLU A 242 23.20 9.45 -4.21
N GLN A 243 24.09 10.18 -4.89
CA GLN A 243 25.23 10.84 -4.24
C GLN A 243 24.78 11.89 -3.24
N MET A 244 23.78 12.68 -3.59
CA MET A 244 23.23 13.69 -2.70
C MET A 244 22.46 13.09 -1.52
N ALA A 245 21.80 11.94 -1.70
CA ALA A 245 21.17 11.19 -0.62
C ALA A 245 22.20 10.64 0.38
N ARG A 246 23.33 10.10 -0.12
CA ARG A 246 24.46 9.65 0.73
C ARG A 246 25.13 10.81 1.47
N ALA A 247 25.16 12.00 0.87
CA ALA A 247 25.73 13.21 1.48
C ALA A 247 24.79 13.89 2.50
N GLY A 248 23.65 13.29 2.86
CA GLY A 248 22.75 13.81 3.90
C GLY A 248 21.89 15.01 3.46
N PHE A 249 21.86 15.33 2.17
CA PHE A 249 20.98 16.37 1.61
C PHE A 249 19.52 15.92 1.51
N TYR A 250 19.16 14.76 2.03
CA TYR A 250 17.80 14.23 2.07
C TYR A 250 17.46 13.96 3.54
N ARG A 251 16.51 14.72 4.10
CA ARG A 251 15.95 14.49 5.44
C ARG A 251 14.49 14.08 5.30
N ASP A 252 13.98 13.33 6.28
CA ASP A 252 12.58 12.95 6.36
C ASP A 252 11.69 14.20 6.23
N ILE A 253 10.77 14.20 5.26
CA ILE A 253 9.84 15.30 5.11
C ILE A 253 8.84 15.21 6.26
N PRO A 254 8.60 16.30 7.02
CA PRO A 254 7.45 16.36 7.91
C PRO A 254 6.18 16.29 7.06
N LYS A 255 5.61 15.10 6.92
CA LYS A 255 4.40 14.80 6.12
C LYS A 255 3.19 15.65 6.56
N GLN A 256 3.21 16.11 7.81
CA GLN A 256 2.27 17.06 8.43
C GLN A 256 2.21 18.43 7.73
N ARG A 257 3.12 18.77 6.81
CA ARG A 257 3.08 20.05 6.08
C ARG A 257 2.14 20.07 4.86
N PHE A 258 1.65 18.93 4.39
CA PHE A 258 0.91 18.84 3.11
C PHE A 258 -0.60 18.80 3.24
N VAL A 259 -1.10 18.56 4.44
CA VAL A 259 -2.48 18.85 4.82
C VAL A 259 -2.35 19.86 5.94
N SER A 260 -2.79 21.08 5.67
CA SER A 260 -2.83 22.12 6.69
C SER A 260 -3.59 21.58 7.90
N PRO A 261 -3.01 21.65 9.12
CA PRO A 261 -3.73 21.28 10.33
C PRO A 261 -5.09 21.96 10.41
N GLY A 262 -6.16 21.18 10.57
CA GLY A 262 -7.54 21.66 10.57
C GLY A 262 -8.09 22.05 9.18
N GLY A 263 -7.35 21.79 8.10
CA GLY A 263 -7.79 22.05 6.73
C GLY A 263 -8.83 21.04 6.23
N VAL A 264 -9.51 21.38 5.14
CA VAL A 264 -10.60 20.57 4.54
C VAL A 264 -10.19 19.12 4.29
N ALA A 265 -8.98 18.91 3.77
CA ALA A 265 -8.48 17.56 3.51
C ALA A 265 -8.27 16.74 4.80
N GLU A 266 -7.78 17.35 5.89
CA GLU A 266 -7.62 16.64 7.17
C GLU A 266 -8.97 16.22 7.73
N GLN A 267 -9.91 17.17 7.73
CA GLN A 267 -11.26 16.95 8.24
C GLN A 267 -11.96 15.83 7.47
N PHE A 268 -11.86 15.86 6.13
CA PHE A 268 -12.36 14.78 5.30
C PHE A 268 -11.71 13.44 5.67
N ILE A 269 -10.37 13.38 5.74
CA ILE A 269 -9.65 12.13 6.04
C ILE A 269 -10.08 11.59 7.42
N ARG A 270 -10.15 12.44 8.45
CA ARG A 270 -10.58 12.04 9.79
C ARG A 270 -12.00 11.52 9.82
N HIS A 271 -12.91 12.13 9.05
CA HIS A 271 -14.28 11.67 8.95
C HIS A 271 -14.40 10.36 8.17
N HIS A 272 -13.90 10.35 6.92
CA HIS A 272 -14.00 9.24 5.98
C HIS A 272 -13.28 7.98 6.46
N TYR A 273 -12.11 8.14 7.08
CA TYR A 273 -11.29 7.05 7.62
C TYR A 273 -11.37 6.94 9.15
N SER A 274 -12.44 7.45 9.78
CA SER A 274 -12.63 7.38 11.24
C SER A 274 -12.47 5.97 11.81
N ARG A 275 -13.00 4.95 11.11
CA ARG A 275 -12.80 3.56 11.53
C ARG A 275 -11.35 3.09 11.43
N ASP A 276 -10.62 3.54 10.41
CA ASP A 276 -9.20 3.21 10.27
C ASP A 276 -8.36 3.82 11.42
N PHE A 277 -8.71 5.03 11.88
CA PHE A 277 -8.07 5.65 13.04
C PHE A 277 -8.28 4.80 14.29
N ALA A 278 -9.52 4.38 14.55
CA ALA A 278 -9.83 3.52 15.70
C ALA A 278 -9.07 2.18 15.64
N ILE A 279 -9.00 1.54 14.47
CA ILE A 279 -8.22 0.30 14.29
C ILE A 279 -6.73 0.54 14.56
N TYR A 280 -6.18 1.63 14.03
CA TYR A 280 -4.78 1.98 14.20
C TYR A 280 -4.43 2.26 15.67
N GLU A 281 -5.21 3.09 16.36
CA GLU A 281 -5.04 3.40 17.79
C GLU A 281 -5.14 2.15 18.65
N HIS A 282 -6.17 1.32 18.44
CA HIS A 282 -6.34 0.05 19.15
C HIS A 282 -5.17 -0.92 18.93
N SER A 283 -4.61 -0.95 17.71
CA SER A 283 -3.44 -1.78 17.41
C SER A 283 -2.17 -1.30 18.11
N LEU A 284 -2.04 0.00 18.39
CA LEU A 284 -0.95 0.55 19.18
C LEU A 284 -1.08 0.20 20.67
N GLU A 285 -2.30 0.23 21.21
CA GLU A 285 -2.60 -0.03 22.63
C GLU A 285 -2.49 -1.51 23.01
N ARG A 286 -3.05 -2.43 22.21
CA ARG A 286 -3.01 -3.87 22.48
C ARG A 286 -1.59 -4.37 22.70
N GLN A 287 -0.66 -3.90 21.89
CA GLN A 287 0.73 -4.33 21.97
C GLN A 287 1.54 -3.58 23.04
N ALA A 288 1.00 -2.51 23.64
CA ALA A 288 1.60 -1.97 24.86
C ALA A 288 1.37 -2.91 26.05
N HIS A 289 0.22 -3.59 26.10
CA HIS A 289 -0.16 -4.48 27.19
C HIS A 289 0.49 -5.87 27.10
N GLU A 290 0.81 -6.37 25.90
CA GLU A 290 1.53 -7.64 25.73
C GLU A 290 3.03 -7.56 26.11
N HIS A 291 3.55 -6.36 26.32
CA HIS A 291 4.96 -6.08 26.64
C HIS A 291 5.19 -5.45 28.03
N ALA A 292 4.12 -5.24 28.81
CA ALA A 292 4.17 -4.80 30.20
C ALA A 292 4.04 -6.00 31.15
#